data_AF-A0A0G1K1M0-F1
#
_entry.id   AF-A0A0G1K1M0-F1
#
_cell.length_a   1.000
_cell.length_b   1.000
_cell.length_c   1.000
_cell.angle_alpha   90.00
_cell.angle_beta   90.00
_cell.angle_gamma   90.00
#
_symmetry.space_group_name_H-M   'P 1'
#
loop_
_entity.id
_entity.type
_entity.pdbx_description
1 polymer ?
#
loop_
_entity_poly.entity_id
_entity_poly.type
_entity_poly.pdbx_seq_one_letter_code
_entity_poly.pdbx_strand_id
1 'polypeptide(L)'
;MKLSEKTISGLHEKFQKVLKTPASYDFYVAIHDFIGHIESNASLLRNLNLQAKANQELRLSAKYNNLKQIYQGLEDASIATNADLGHARYMVLVELNQIRNNDLSESNSFWKKRELFRKLTGEIYEKLNPNLV
;
A
#
# COMPACT_ATOMS: atom_id res chain seq x y z
N MET A 1 -4.28 -13.90 -18.93
CA MET A 1 -3.18 -13.14 -19.57
C MET A 1 -1.97 -13.31 -18.67
N LYS A 2 -0.85 -13.81 -19.20
CA LYS A 2 0.36 -14.08 -18.40
C LYS A 2 1.02 -12.74 -18.04
N LEU A 3 1.37 -12.55 -16.77
CA LEU A 3 2.17 -11.39 -16.35
C LEU A 3 3.58 -11.50 -16.93
N SER A 4 4.18 -10.38 -17.31
CA SER A 4 5.57 -10.37 -17.78
C SER A 4 6.52 -10.64 -16.63
N GLU A 5 7.66 -11.29 -16.90
CA GLU A 5 8.69 -11.56 -15.89
C GLU A 5 9.21 -10.28 -15.24
N LYS A 6 9.37 -9.20 -16.03
CA LYS A 6 9.76 -7.88 -15.54
C LYS A 6 8.73 -7.31 -14.55
N THR A 7 7.44 -7.45 -14.84
CA THR A 7 6.36 -6.99 -13.95
C THR A 7 6.38 -7.75 -12.63
N ILE A 8 6.57 -9.07 -12.66
CA ILE A 8 6.64 -9.93 -11.46
C ILE A 8 7.90 -9.62 -10.64
N SER A 9 9.06 -9.51 -11.30
CA SER A 9 10.33 -9.18 -10.65
C SER A 9 10.28 -7.80 -9.97
N GLY A 10 9.74 -6.79 -10.65
CA GLY A 10 9.55 -5.46 -10.05
C GLY A 10 8.59 -5.48 -8.86
N LEU A 11 7.48 -6.23 -8.95
CA LEU A 11 6.56 -6.40 -7.83
C LEU A 11 7.25 -7.07 -6.64
N HIS A 12 8.04 -8.11 -6.89
CA HIS A 12 8.81 -8.82 -5.87
C HIS A 12 9.84 -7.91 -5.20
N GLU A 13 10.58 -7.11 -5.96
CA GLU A 13 11.56 -6.16 -5.42
C GLU A 13 10.89 -5.16 -4.45
N LYS A 14 9.76 -4.56 -4.86
CA LYS A 14 9.02 -3.62 -4.00
C LYS A 14 8.47 -4.30 -2.75
N PHE A 15 7.95 -5.52 -2.89
CA PHE A 15 7.49 -6.31 -1.75
C PHE A 15 8.63 -6.60 -0.76
N GLN A 16 9.80 -7.02 -1.25
CA GLN A 16 10.97 -7.28 -0.40
C GLN A 16 11.44 -6.01 0.31
N LYS A 17 11.34 -4.83 -0.34
CA LYS A 17 11.61 -3.54 0.30
C LYS A 17 10.69 -3.33 1.51
N VAL A 18 9.38 -3.52 1.37
CA VAL A 18 8.40 -3.38 2.48
C VAL A 18 8.73 -4.30 3.65
N LEU A 19 9.14 -5.55 3.39
CA LEU A 19 9.48 -6.50 4.47
C LEU A 19 10.74 -6.12 5.22
N LYS A 20 11.76 -5.63 4.50
CA LYS A 20 13.08 -5.31 5.07
C LYS A 20 13.12 -3.95 5.75
N THR A 21 12.26 -3.01 5.37
CA THR A 21 12.24 -1.69 5.96
C THR A 21 11.73 -1.76 7.41
N PRO A 22 12.53 -1.30 8.40
CA PRO A 22 12.09 -1.19 9.78
C PRO A 22 10.89 -0.25 9.93
N ALA A 23 10.16 -0.37 11.03
CA ALA A 23 9.08 0.55 11.33
C ALA A 23 9.60 1.98 11.47
N SER A 24 9.27 2.84 10.50
CA SER A 24 9.59 4.27 10.44
C SER A 24 8.72 4.92 9.37
N TYR A 25 8.92 6.22 9.09
CA TYR A 25 8.29 6.86 7.93
C TYR A 25 8.65 6.15 6.61
N ASP A 26 9.89 5.67 6.47
CA ASP A 26 10.36 4.97 5.26
C ASP A 26 9.58 3.67 4.98
N PHE A 27 9.02 3.04 6.01
CA PHE A 27 8.14 1.88 5.83
C PHE A 27 6.88 2.24 5.04
N TYR A 28 6.28 3.41 5.32
CA TYR A 28 5.12 3.90 4.58
C TYR A 28 5.48 4.31 3.16
N VAL A 29 6.68 4.87 2.95
CA VAL A 29 7.23 5.13 1.61
C VAL A 29 7.43 3.82 0.84
N ALA A 30 7.91 2.76 1.48
CA ALA A 30 8.03 1.45 0.83
C ALA A 30 6.66 0.87 0.43
N ILE A 31 5.63 1.04 1.25
CA ILE A 31 4.25 0.66 0.90
C ILE A 31 3.75 1.49 -0.28
N HIS A 32 4.00 2.80 -0.28
CA HIS A 32 3.66 3.68 -1.40
C HIS A 32 4.29 3.19 -2.71
N ASP A 33 5.59 2.87 -2.73
CA ASP A 33 6.26 2.36 -3.93
C ASP A 33 5.66 1.04 -4.41
N PHE A 34 5.28 0.15 -3.49
CA PHE A 34 4.63 -1.13 -3.80
C PHE A 34 3.25 -0.92 -4.45
N ILE A 35 2.41 -0.07 -3.87
CA ILE A 35 1.09 0.25 -4.40
C ILE A 35 1.20 1.01 -5.72
N GLY A 36 2.11 1.98 -5.82
CA GLY A 36 2.39 2.72 -7.06
C GLY A 36 2.81 1.81 -8.21
N HIS A 37 3.59 0.75 -7.94
CA HIS A 37 3.91 -0.27 -8.95
C HIS A 37 2.66 -1.03 -9.40
N ILE A 38 1.72 -1.35 -8.51
CA ILE A 38 0.46 -2.02 -8.88
C ILE A 38 -0.42 -1.09 -9.73
N GLU A 39 -0.63 0.15 -9.29
CA GLU A 39 -1.48 1.14 -9.96
C GLU A 39 -0.95 1.53 -11.35
N SER A 40 0.38 1.59 -11.53
CA SER A 40 1.01 1.89 -12.83
C SER A 40 1.04 0.71 -13.81
N ASN A 41 0.74 -0.51 -13.35
CA ASN A 41 0.75 -1.72 -14.17
C ASN A 41 -0.67 -2.26 -14.39
N ALA A 42 -1.29 -1.91 -15.52
CA ALA A 42 -2.66 -2.29 -15.87
C ALA A 42 -2.95 -3.80 -15.77
N SER A 43 -1.97 -4.65 -16.08
CA SER A 43 -2.12 -6.11 -15.96
C SER A 43 -2.21 -6.59 -14.50
N LEU A 44 -1.44 -5.98 -13.58
CA LEU A 44 -1.52 -6.27 -12.15
C LEU A 44 -2.86 -5.82 -11.58
N LEU A 45 -3.26 -4.59 -11.89
CA LEU A 45 -4.54 -4.03 -11.44
C LEU A 45 -5.73 -4.87 -11.96
N ARG A 46 -5.69 -5.28 -13.23
CA ARG A 46 -6.71 -6.18 -13.79
C ARG A 46 -6.73 -7.53 -13.08
N ASN A 47 -5.56 -8.13 -12.80
CA ASN A 47 -5.50 -9.40 -12.07
C ASN A 47 -6.06 -9.24 -10.66
N LEU A 48 -5.69 -8.18 -9.93
CA LEU A 48 -6.24 -7.86 -8.61
C LEU A 48 -7.76 -7.80 -8.63
N ASN A 49 -8.33 -7.08 -9.62
CA ASN A 49 -9.77 -6.94 -9.79
C ASN A 49 -10.47 -8.26 -10.15
N LEU A 50 -9.83 -9.12 -10.95
CA LEU A 50 -10.35 -10.45 -11.25
C LEU A 50 -10.36 -11.34 -10.01
N GLN A 51 -9.27 -11.36 -9.24
CA GLN A 51 -9.17 -12.10 -7.97
C GLN A 51 -10.20 -11.61 -6.95
N ALA A 52 -10.42 -10.30 -6.87
CA ALA A 52 -11.43 -9.70 -5.99
C ALA A 52 -12.87 -10.06 -6.40
N LYS A 53 -13.13 -10.37 -7.67
CA LYS A 53 -14.45 -10.79 -8.17
C LYS A 53 -14.67 -12.31 -8.08
N ALA A 54 -13.61 -13.11 -8.22
CA ALA A 54 -13.69 -14.57 -8.34
C ALA A 54 -13.84 -15.31 -7.01
N ASN A 55 -13.55 -14.67 -5.87
CA ASN A 55 -13.62 -15.30 -4.55
C ASN A 55 -14.40 -14.43 -3.56
N GLN A 56 -15.08 -15.08 -2.61
CA GLN A 56 -15.76 -14.52 -1.43
C GLN A 56 -14.85 -13.70 -0.48
N GLU A 57 -13.69 -13.23 -0.94
CA GLU A 57 -12.87 -12.25 -0.24
C GLU A 57 -13.29 -10.82 -0.61
N LEU A 58 -14.48 -10.39 -0.15
CA LEU A 58 -14.76 -8.96 0.12
C LEU A 58 -13.57 -8.27 0.84
N ARG A 59 -12.76 -9.08 1.53
CA ARG A 59 -11.53 -8.72 2.20
C ARG A 59 -10.41 -8.25 1.26
N LEU A 60 -10.20 -8.79 0.05
CA LEU A 60 -9.01 -8.40 -0.75
C LEU A 60 -9.07 -6.93 -1.19
N SER A 61 -10.23 -6.49 -1.69
CA SER A 61 -10.45 -5.08 -2.04
C SER A 61 -10.31 -4.17 -0.81
N ALA A 62 -10.89 -4.56 0.34
CA ALA A 62 -10.75 -3.79 1.57
C ALA A 62 -9.29 -3.72 2.07
N LYS A 63 -8.55 -4.83 2.02
CA LYS A 63 -7.13 -4.89 2.37
C LYS A 63 -6.30 -4.00 1.46
N TYR A 64 -6.56 -4.05 0.15
CA TYR A 64 -5.90 -3.19 -0.82
C TYR A 64 -6.20 -1.72 -0.56
N ASN A 65 -7.46 -1.37 -0.30
CA ASN A 65 -7.88 -0.01 0.02
C ASN A 65 -7.21 0.52 1.29
N ASN A 66 -6.97 -0.31 2.31
CA ASN A 66 -6.21 0.10 3.49
C ASN A 66 -4.78 0.55 3.13
N LEU A 67 -4.10 -0.18 2.24
CA LEU A 67 -2.77 0.22 1.77
C LEU A 67 -2.83 1.42 0.82
N LYS A 68 -3.90 1.52 0.00
CA LYS A 68 -4.10 2.62 -0.93
C LYS A 68 -4.30 3.97 -0.22
N GLN A 69 -4.82 3.98 1.01
CA GLN A 69 -4.87 5.20 1.82
C GLN A 69 -3.47 5.74 2.12
N ILE A 70 -2.47 4.88 2.39
CA ILE A 70 -1.07 5.29 2.58
C ILE A 70 -0.53 5.93 1.30
N TYR A 71 -0.76 5.26 0.17
CA TYR A 71 -0.38 5.78 -1.15
C TYR A 71 -0.96 7.18 -1.40
N GLN A 72 -2.28 7.33 -1.25
CA GLN A 72 -2.95 8.62 -1.45
C GLN A 72 -2.49 9.68 -0.46
N GLY A 73 -2.29 9.33 0.81
CA GLY A 73 -1.82 10.27 1.82
C GLY A 73 -0.42 10.80 1.55
N LEU A 74 0.48 9.98 0.98
CA LEU A 74 1.82 10.40 0.59
C LEU A 74 1.82 11.26 -0.68
N GLU A 75 0.95 10.94 -1.65
CA GLU A 75 0.71 11.80 -2.81
C GLU A 75 0.20 13.18 -2.37
N ASP A 76 -0.79 13.20 -1.47
CA ASP A 76 -1.37 14.43 -0.91
C ASP A 76 -0.34 15.24 -0.10
N ALA A 77 0.59 14.58 0.60
CA ALA A 77 1.67 15.25 1.32
C ALA A 77 2.70 15.92 0.39
N SER A 78 2.84 15.41 -0.83
CA SER A 78 3.81 15.92 -1.81
C SER A 78 3.26 17.12 -2.59
N ILE A 79 1.94 17.26 -2.68
CA ILE A 79 1.26 18.34 -3.39
C ILE A 79 0.92 19.44 -2.39
N ALA A 80 1.50 20.63 -2.55
CA ALA A 80 1.05 21.83 -1.84
C ALA A 80 -0.30 22.30 -2.41
N THR A 81 -1.37 21.56 -2.11
CA THR A 81 -2.72 21.86 -2.56
C THR A 81 -3.52 22.55 -1.47
N ASN A 82 -4.11 23.70 -1.80
CA ASN A 82 -5.10 24.38 -0.95
C ASN A 82 -6.52 23.78 -1.12
N ALA A 83 -6.65 22.67 -1.85
CA ALA A 83 -7.94 22.03 -2.04
C ALA A 83 -8.39 21.31 -0.76
N ASP A 84 -9.68 21.37 -0.46
CA ASP A 84 -10.27 20.58 0.61
C ASP A 84 -10.17 19.09 0.26
N LEU A 85 -9.34 18.37 1.02
CA LEU A 85 -9.12 16.93 0.88
C LEU A 85 -10.28 16.11 1.46
N GLY A 86 -11.17 16.73 2.24
CA GLY A 86 -12.14 16.08 3.11
C GLY A 86 -11.49 15.49 4.36
N HIS A 87 -12.31 15.31 5.41
CA HIS A 87 -11.83 14.93 6.75
C HIS A 87 -10.98 13.64 6.75
N ALA A 88 -11.41 12.60 6.04
CA ALA A 88 -10.70 11.31 6.04
C ALA A 88 -9.28 11.39 5.47
N ARG A 89 -9.10 12.03 4.31
CA ARG A 89 -7.77 12.18 3.67
C ARG A 89 -6.88 13.13 4.45
N TYR A 90 -7.46 14.20 5.00
CA TYR A 90 -6.74 15.11 5.87
C TYR A 90 -6.19 14.39 7.12
N MET A 91 -6.99 13.54 7.76
CA MET A 91 -6.54 12.78 8.93
C MET A 91 -5.39 11.82 8.60
N VAL A 92 -5.43 11.14 7.44
CA VAL A 92 -4.32 10.30 6.97
C VAL A 92 -3.04 11.12 6.80
N LEU A 93 -3.14 12.31 6.18
CA LEU A 93 -2.00 13.21 5.99
C LEU A 93 -1.40 13.64 7.34
N VAL A 94 -2.24 14.01 8.30
CA VAL A 94 -1.80 14.38 9.67
C VAL A 94 -1.05 13.21 10.33
N GLU A 95 -1.62 12.00 10.28
CA GLU A 95 -0.99 10.83 10.88
C GLU A 95 0.36 10.49 10.24
N LEU A 96 0.48 10.59 8.91
CA LEU A 96 1.74 10.37 8.20
C LEU A 96 2.78 11.45 8.52
N ASN A 97 2.36 12.71 8.67
CA ASN A 97 3.26 13.81 9.03
C ASN A 97 3.77 13.71 10.47
N GLN A 98 2.95 13.23 11.41
CA GLN A 98 3.40 12.90 12.77
C GLN A 98 4.52 11.87 12.72
N ILE A 99 4.31 10.77 11.99
CA ILE A 99 5.33 9.71 11.82
C ILE A 99 6.59 10.27 11.17
N ARG A 100 6.46 11.12 10.15
CA ARG A 100 7.60 11.80 9.49
C ARG A 100 8.41 12.64 10.47
N ASN A 101 7.75 13.26 11.43
CA ASN A 101 8.37 14.10 12.46
C ASN A 101 8.83 13.31 13.69
N ASN A 102 8.93 11.97 13.59
CA ASN A 102 9.27 11.04 14.68
C ASN A 102 8.32 11.07 15.88
N ASP A 103 7.08 11.54 15.70
CA ASP A 103 6.01 11.41 16.69
C ASP A 103 5.34 10.03 16.55
N LEU A 104 6.04 9.02 17.07
CA LEU A 104 5.70 7.60 16.95
C LEU A 104 4.88 7.15 18.17
N SER A 105 3.60 7.48 18.17
CA SER A 105 2.66 7.13 19.25
C SER A 105 1.72 5.99 18.86
N GLU A 106 1.36 5.13 19.81
CA GLU A 106 0.29 4.13 19.64
C GLU A 106 -1.12 4.77 19.59
N SER A 107 -1.24 6.08 19.83
CA SER A 107 -2.45 6.85 19.53
C SER A 107 -2.59 7.16 18.03
N ASN A 108 -1.49 7.14 17.26
CA ASN A 108 -1.52 7.27 15.81
C ASN A 108 -1.95 5.93 15.21
N SER A 109 -3.06 5.94 14.47
CA SER A 109 -3.69 4.72 13.99
C SER A 109 -2.85 4.00 12.93
N PHE A 110 -2.07 4.74 12.13
CA PHE A 110 -1.18 4.19 11.12
C PHE A 110 0.04 3.55 11.78
N TRP A 111 0.62 4.19 12.78
CA TRP A 111 1.73 3.63 13.55
C TRP A 111 1.32 2.33 14.24
N LYS A 112 0.18 2.34 14.93
CA LYS A 112 -0.39 1.16 15.58
C LYS A 112 -0.64 0.00 14.61
N LYS A 113 -1.02 0.29 13.36
CA LYS A 113 -1.34 -0.71 12.33
C LYS A 113 -0.14 -1.11 11.46
N ARG A 114 1.08 -0.66 11.74
CA ARG A 114 2.28 -0.95 10.91
C ARG A 114 2.46 -2.44 10.58
N GLU A 115 2.35 -3.33 11.57
CA GLU A 115 2.49 -4.78 11.33
C GLU A 115 1.30 -5.36 10.57
N LEU A 116 0.09 -4.79 10.76
CA LEU A 116 -1.06 -5.14 9.93
C LEU A 116 -0.78 -4.77 8.48
N PHE A 117 -0.29 -3.57 8.19
CA PHE A 117 0.02 -3.15 6.82
C PHE A 117 1.10 -4.03 6.18
N ARG A 118 2.12 -4.43 6.93
CA ARG A 118 3.13 -5.39 6.47
C ARG A 118 2.50 -6.72 6.07
N LYS A 119 1.63 -7.26 6.93
CA LYS A 119 0.85 -8.48 6.64
C LYS A 119 -0.02 -8.34 5.39
N LEU A 120 -0.77 -7.24 5.27
CA LEU A 120 -1.64 -6.98 4.11
C LEU A 120 -0.84 -6.92 2.80
N THR A 121 0.36 -6.34 2.84
CA THR A 121 1.26 -6.28 1.68
C THR A 121 1.62 -7.69 1.21
N GLY A 122 1.93 -8.60 2.14
CA GLY A 122 2.20 -10.01 1.84
C GLY A 122 0.99 -10.72 1.22
N GLU A 123 -0.18 -10.57 1.81
CA GLU A 123 -1.41 -11.18 1.30
C GLU A 123 -1.76 -10.69 -0.12
N ILE A 124 -1.57 -9.40 -0.42
CA ILE A 124 -1.80 -8.85 -1.76
C ILE A 124 -0.74 -9.37 -2.76
N TYR A 125 0.52 -9.42 -2.34
CA TYR A 125 1.61 -9.94 -3.16
C TYR A 125 1.38 -11.42 -3.55
N GLU A 126 1.00 -12.27 -2.60
CA GLU A 126 0.69 -13.69 -2.84
C GLU A 126 -0.42 -13.88 -3.87
N LYS A 127 -1.48 -13.06 -3.81
CA LYS A 127 -2.59 -13.13 -4.79
C LYS A 127 -2.19 -12.63 -6.18
N LEU A 128 -1.23 -11.72 -6.26
CA LEU A 128 -0.77 -11.13 -7.52
C LEU A 128 0.35 -11.93 -8.19
N ASN A 129 1.13 -12.70 -7.43
CA ASN A 129 2.20 -13.53 -7.96
C ASN A 129 1.70 -14.96 -8.24
N PRO A 130 1.48 -15.33 -9.52
CA PRO A 130 0.95 -16.64 -9.88
C PRO A 130 1.94 -17.79 -9.66
N ASN A 131 3.21 -17.51 -9.33
CA ASN A 131 4.27 -18.52 -9.22
C ASN A 131 4.52 -18.98 -7.77
N LEU A 132 3.70 -18.54 -6.80
CA LEU A 132 3.81 -18.95 -5.39
C LEU A 132 2.90 -20.13 -5.02
N VAL A 133 2.25 -20.76 -6.00
CA VAL A 133 1.44 -21.97 -5.84
C VAL A 133 1.91 -23.05 -6.80
#